data_AF-K5DDB1-F1
#
_entry.id   AF-K5DDB1-F1
#
_cell.length_a   1.000
_cell.length_b   1.000
_cell.length_c   1.000
_cell.angle_alpha   90.00
_cell.angle_beta   90.00
_cell.angle_gamma   90.00
#
_symmetry.space_group_name_H-M   'P 1'
#
loop_
_entity.id
_entity.type
_entity.pdbx_description
1 polymer ?
#
loop_
_entity_poly.entity_id
_entity_poly.type
_entity_poly.pdbx_seq_one_letter_code
_entity_poly.pdbx_strand_id
1 'polypeptide(L)'
;MTATIPSQSAAPTDELTPYQLCHDIVARTRADRALWFARRENQWVPMGSSVQSETAVDSPVARDWSSILSHIQESTEPRTGTFFQNQLDRYRENSGAQTILILPLRAKEATEATSFLILETFDSSAQQVDSADLRADWESISSTLAPALQRAVDQFQTSPPRPKRRFSRAIWATVLAAVTLVLAFVQVPLRLPVAGSLEPIHQQRLFAPTAARVVTVHVEDGQQVEPGTLLLELRSDELDLQTQMVAGNLATAKAELAGRRTIRSGRSNQSSSSDTSTESSGLQSSTNELVLRERIRSYEKQLELLQAVQESMSIRSTVRGQIRRWDEKETLVGRDVFQGQWLFDVVDSSAGMIADLELAEQHIGHVLQAQSESQPLICRLRLRAQPDVSWTGEVQDIASAVHPNAEQQPVIRLGATVPSTLKGVTDQPMGSTVVGDVAAGRRSLAFVLFRPFFDSLRKIW
;
A
#
# COMPACT_ATOMS: atom_id res chain seq x y z
N MET A 1 -13.70 -38.86 -5.72
CA MET A 1 -13.41 -39.32 -4.35
C MET A 1 -14.67 -39.19 -3.54
N THR A 2 -15.38 -40.30 -3.44
CA THR A 2 -16.73 -40.42 -2.87
C THR A 2 -16.62 -40.40 -1.35
N ALA A 3 -17.34 -39.50 -0.69
CA ALA A 3 -17.32 -39.34 0.75
C ALA A 3 -18.11 -40.46 1.43
N THR A 4 -17.39 -41.36 2.11
CA THR A 4 -17.95 -42.45 2.90
C THR A 4 -18.49 -41.89 4.22
N ILE A 5 -19.81 -41.91 4.38
CA ILE A 5 -20.51 -41.66 5.64
C ILE A 5 -20.37 -42.93 6.50
N PRO A 6 -19.86 -42.88 7.75
CA PRO A 6 -19.81 -44.07 8.58
C PRO A 6 -21.21 -44.40 9.10
N SER A 7 -21.70 -45.54 8.64
CA SER A 7 -22.90 -46.25 9.10
C SER A 7 -22.84 -46.54 10.61
N GLN A 8 -23.79 -46.01 11.37
CA GLN A 8 -24.04 -46.46 12.74
C GLN A 8 -24.68 -47.85 12.70
N SER A 9 -23.97 -48.83 13.22
CA SER A 9 -24.44 -50.20 13.48
C SER A 9 -25.44 -50.17 14.63
N ALA A 10 -26.73 -50.33 14.33
CA ALA A 10 -27.78 -50.57 15.33
C ALA A 10 -27.81 -52.06 15.71
N ALA A 11 -27.54 -52.36 16.98
CA ALA A 11 -27.93 -53.63 17.58
C ALA A 11 -29.38 -53.50 18.11
N PRO A 12 -30.24 -54.52 17.97
CA PRO A 12 -31.60 -54.48 18.47
C PRO A 12 -31.60 -54.91 19.94
N THR A 13 -31.72 -53.95 20.84
CA THR A 13 -32.15 -54.21 22.22
C THR A 13 -33.55 -53.64 22.37
N ASP A 14 -34.48 -54.47 22.81
CA ASP A 14 -35.89 -54.20 23.13
C ASP A 14 -36.05 -53.20 24.31
N GLU A 15 -35.07 -52.31 24.50
CA GLU A 15 -34.98 -51.34 25.59
C GLU A 15 -35.44 -49.96 25.08
N LEU A 16 -36.58 -49.51 25.60
CA LEU A 16 -37.10 -48.17 25.36
C LEU A 16 -36.08 -47.12 25.83
N THR A 17 -35.74 -46.18 24.96
CA THR A 17 -34.89 -45.04 25.31
C THR A 17 -35.56 -44.13 26.35
N PRO A 18 -34.81 -43.36 27.16
CA PRO A 18 -35.40 -42.42 28.13
C PRO A 18 -36.42 -41.43 27.52
N TYR A 19 -36.23 -41.04 26.26
CA TYR A 19 -37.21 -40.24 25.51
C TYR A 19 -38.51 -41.01 25.24
N GLN A 20 -38.40 -42.25 24.75
CA GLN A 20 -39.56 -43.10 24.48
C GLN A 20 -40.35 -43.42 25.75
N LEU A 21 -39.67 -43.62 26.88
CA LEU A 21 -40.32 -43.81 28.19
C LEU A 21 -41.12 -42.57 28.61
N CYS A 22 -40.56 -41.37 28.48
CA CYS A 22 -41.28 -40.14 28.80
C CYS A 22 -42.46 -39.90 27.84
N HIS A 23 -42.30 -40.24 26.56
CA HIS A 23 -43.37 -40.15 25.57
C HIS A 23 -44.51 -41.13 25.86
N ASP A 24 -44.20 -42.38 26.22
CA ASP A 24 -45.20 -43.39 26.60
C ASP A 24 -45.99 -43.00 27.87
N ILE A 25 -45.35 -42.31 28.81
CA ILE A 25 -46.01 -41.78 30.01
C ILE A 25 -47.02 -40.70 29.63
N VAL A 26 -46.63 -39.73 28.80
CA VAL A 26 -47.55 -38.69 28.29
C VAL A 26 -48.69 -39.31 27.49
N ALA A 27 -48.44 -40.32 26.66
CA ALA A 27 -49.46 -40.96 25.83
C ALA A 27 -50.54 -41.71 26.63
N ARG A 28 -50.26 -42.07 27.89
CA ARG A 28 -51.15 -42.87 28.75
C ARG A 28 -51.69 -42.11 29.96
N THR A 29 -51.19 -40.90 30.21
CA THR A 29 -51.64 -40.02 31.30
C THR A 29 -52.25 -38.75 30.72
N ARG A 30 -52.96 -37.98 31.53
CA ARG A 30 -53.42 -36.64 31.14
C ARG A 30 -52.33 -35.56 31.23
N ALA A 31 -51.05 -35.93 31.34
CA ALA A 31 -49.94 -34.98 31.36
C ALA A 31 -49.59 -34.52 29.94
N ASP A 32 -49.37 -33.22 29.74
CA ASP A 32 -48.90 -32.68 28.46
C ASP A 32 -47.39 -32.85 28.29
N ARG A 33 -46.65 -32.84 29.41
CA ARG A 33 -45.20 -32.99 29.43
C ARG A 33 -44.74 -33.89 30.58
N ALA A 34 -43.75 -34.73 30.27
CA ALA A 34 -43.04 -35.54 31.26
C ALA A 34 -41.54 -35.23 31.21
N LEU A 35 -40.96 -34.89 32.35
CA LEU A 35 -39.52 -34.67 32.52
C LEU A 35 -38.96 -35.68 33.51
N TRP A 36 -37.82 -36.27 33.19
CA TRP A 36 -37.20 -37.28 34.03
C TRP A 36 -35.77 -36.88 34.38
N PHE A 37 -35.46 -36.87 35.68
CA PHE A 37 -34.15 -36.53 36.22
C PHE A 37 -33.63 -37.67 37.08
N ALA A 38 -32.33 -37.99 36.95
CA ALA A 38 -31.67 -38.93 37.83
C ALA A 38 -30.52 -38.26 38.58
N ARG A 39 -30.23 -38.77 39.78
CA ARG A 39 -29.12 -38.29 40.59
C ARG A 39 -27.81 -38.87 40.06
N ARG A 40 -26.84 -37.99 39.79
CA ARG A 40 -25.46 -38.37 39.49
C ARG A 40 -24.53 -37.59 40.42
N GLU A 41 -23.80 -38.32 41.26
CA GLU A 41 -23.02 -37.73 42.36
C GLU A 41 -23.89 -36.81 43.23
N ASN A 42 -23.67 -35.50 43.21
CA ASN A 42 -24.42 -34.51 44.00
C ASN A 42 -25.29 -33.57 43.15
N GLN A 43 -25.62 -33.95 41.91
CA GLN A 43 -26.41 -33.14 40.98
C GLN A 43 -27.53 -33.93 40.31
N TRP A 44 -28.65 -33.26 40.07
CA TRP A 44 -29.77 -33.78 39.28
C TRP A 44 -29.52 -33.50 37.80
N VAL A 45 -29.43 -34.55 36.99
CA VAL A 45 -29.16 -34.46 35.55
C VAL A 45 -30.40 -34.92 34.77
N PRO A 46 -30.84 -34.19 33.72
CA PRO A 46 -31.95 -34.63 32.88
C PRO A 46 -31.59 -35.94 32.19
N MET A 47 -32.44 -36.95 32.37
CA MET A 47 -32.35 -38.27 31.75
C MET A 47 -33.17 -38.35 30.47
N GLY A 48 -34.36 -37.74 30.48
CA GLY A 48 -35.30 -37.77 29.39
C GLY A 48 -36.37 -36.68 29.54
N SER A 49 -37.01 -36.35 28.42
CA SER A 49 -38.19 -35.50 28.35
C SER A 49 -39.09 -36.06 27.25
N SER A 50 -40.41 -35.84 27.33
CA SER A 50 -41.31 -36.08 26.20
C SER A 50 -41.06 -35.10 25.04
N VAL A 51 -40.23 -34.06 25.25
CA VAL A 51 -39.82 -33.04 24.27
C VAL A 51 -38.29 -33.06 24.11
N GLN A 52 -37.79 -33.47 22.93
CA GLN A 52 -36.35 -33.70 22.70
C GLN A 52 -35.46 -32.46 22.91
N SER A 53 -35.97 -31.25 22.67
CA SER A 53 -35.19 -30.02 22.81
C SER A 53 -34.83 -29.68 24.26
N GLU A 54 -35.47 -30.31 25.25
CA GLU A 54 -35.37 -29.93 26.65
C GLU A 54 -34.39 -30.82 27.45
N THR A 55 -33.89 -31.91 26.88
CA THR A 55 -32.92 -32.80 27.53
C THR A 55 -31.49 -32.27 27.50
N ALA A 56 -31.24 -31.17 26.79
CA ALA A 56 -29.93 -30.53 26.78
C ALA A 56 -29.64 -29.94 28.17
N VAL A 57 -28.46 -30.25 28.74
CA VAL A 57 -28.03 -29.74 30.07
C VAL A 57 -28.08 -28.21 30.15
N ASP A 58 -27.93 -27.52 29.02
CA ASP A 58 -27.97 -26.05 28.94
C ASP A 58 -29.39 -25.47 28.74
N SER A 59 -30.42 -26.32 28.60
CA SER A 59 -31.81 -25.90 28.48
C SER A 59 -32.25 -25.12 29.73
N PRO A 60 -33.00 -24.00 29.59
CA PRO A 60 -33.56 -23.27 30.72
C PRO A 60 -34.38 -24.19 31.65
N VAL A 61 -35.20 -25.06 31.06
CA VAL A 61 -36.05 -26.02 31.79
C VAL A 61 -35.21 -27.01 32.61
N ALA A 62 -34.12 -27.53 32.03
CA ALA A 62 -33.23 -28.46 32.71
C ALA A 62 -32.50 -27.79 33.89
N ARG A 63 -32.07 -26.54 33.72
CA ARG A 63 -31.42 -25.76 34.77
C ARG A 63 -32.37 -25.44 35.92
N ASP A 64 -33.57 -24.95 35.62
CA ASP A 64 -34.59 -24.61 36.61
C ASP A 64 -34.96 -25.84 37.45
N TRP A 65 -35.26 -26.97 36.80
CA TRP A 65 -35.60 -28.21 37.51
C TRP A 65 -34.42 -28.81 38.28
N SER A 66 -33.20 -28.74 37.77
CA SER A 66 -32.02 -29.19 38.54
C SER A 66 -31.84 -28.42 39.84
N SER A 67 -32.18 -27.12 39.85
CA SER A 67 -32.16 -26.27 41.03
C SER A 67 -33.34 -26.54 41.95
N ILE A 68 -34.56 -26.71 41.43
CA ILE A 68 -35.74 -27.02 42.24
C ILE A 68 -35.55 -28.36 42.96
N LEU A 69 -35.12 -29.40 42.25
CA LEU A 69 -34.92 -30.74 42.80
C LEU A 69 -33.79 -30.79 43.83
N SER A 70 -32.77 -29.92 43.77
CA SER A 70 -31.72 -29.87 44.78
C SER A 70 -32.20 -29.38 46.15
N HIS A 71 -33.38 -28.75 46.22
CA HIS A 71 -33.97 -28.23 47.45
C HIS A 71 -35.06 -29.12 48.05
N ILE A 72 -35.45 -30.22 47.36
CA ILE A 72 -36.39 -31.21 47.89
C ILE A 72 -35.61 -32.12 48.85
N GLN A 73 -35.91 -32.08 50.16
CA GLN A 73 -35.32 -33.04 51.11
C GLN A 73 -35.95 -34.43 50.91
N GLU A 74 -35.10 -35.46 50.83
CA GLU A 74 -35.42 -36.85 50.45
C GLU A 74 -36.28 -37.66 51.46
N SER A 75 -36.82 -37.03 52.51
CA SER A 75 -37.66 -37.68 53.52
C SER A 75 -39.09 -37.12 53.57
N THR A 76 -39.99 -37.82 52.87
CA THR A 76 -41.43 -38.08 53.15
C THR A 76 -42.42 -36.96 53.54
N GLU A 77 -42.02 -35.73 53.84
CA GLU A 77 -42.93 -34.58 53.97
C GLU A 77 -42.24 -33.29 53.50
N PRO A 78 -42.84 -32.51 52.60
CA PRO A 78 -42.28 -31.22 52.21
C PRO A 78 -42.32 -30.29 53.43
N ARG A 79 -41.16 -29.83 53.90
CA ARG A 79 -41.13 -28.49 54.50
C ARG A 79 -41.57 -27.55 53.38
N THR A 80 -42.79 -27.05 53.46
CA THR A 80 -43.30 -25.91 52.70
C THR A 80 -42.51 -24.67 53.10
N GLY A 81 -41.22 -24.65 52.77
CA GLY A 81 -40.38 -23.49 52.89
C GLY A 81 -40.74 -22.54 51.76
N THR A 82 -40.93 -21.27 52.10
CA THR A 82 -41.23 -20.17 51.16
C THR A 82 -40.27 -20.16 49.96
N PHE A 83 -39.02 -20.59 50.13
CA PHE A 83 -38.05 -20.64 49.02
C PHE A 83 -38.40 -21.67 47.93
N PHE A 84 -38.83 -22.88 48.29
CA PHE A 84 -39.21 -23.91 47.31
C PHE A 84 -40.47 -23.48 46.55
N GLN A 85 -41.47 -22.97 47.28
CA GLN A 85 -42.69 -22.43 46.68
C GLN A 85 -42.38 -21.28 45.73
N ASN A 86 -41.52 -20.33 46.13
CA ASN A 86 -41.13 -19.21 45.26
C ASN A 86 -40.40 -19.66 43.98
N GLN A 87 -39.54 -20.68 44.05
CA GLN A 87 -38.85 -21.23 42.87
C GLN A 87 -39.84 -21.96 41.94
N LEU A 88 -40.77 -22.73 42.51
CA LEU A 88 -41.80 -23.44 41.76
C LEU A 88 -42.80 -22.46 41.11
N ASP A 89 -43.22 -21.42 41.82
CA ASP A 89 -44.11 -20.36 41.31
C ASP A 89 -43.43 -19.59 40.17
N ARG A 90 -42.15 -19.23 40.32
CA ARG A 90 -41.35 -18.62 39.26
C ARG A 90 -41.25 -19.51 38.03
N TYR A 91 -41.07 -20.82 38.23
CA TYR A 91 -41.07 -21.77 37.13
C TYR A 91 -42.45 -21.85 36.45
N ARG A 92 -43.55 -21.87 37.20
CA ARG A 92 -44.92 -21.87 36.66
C ARG A 92 -45.20 -20.63 35.83
N GLU A 93 -44.80 -19.45 36.30
CA GLU A 93 -44.92 -18.19 35.55
C GLU A 93 -44.14 -18.23 34.23
N ASN A 94 -42.91 -18.77 34.24
CA ASN A 94 -42.06 -18.82 33.06
C ASN A 94 -42.46 -19.90 32.06
N SER A 95 -42.92 -21.05 32.54
CA SER A 95 -43.24 -22.23 31.72
C SER A 95 -44.70 -22.29 31.28
N GLY A 96 -45.60 -21.58 31.97
CA GLY A 96 -47.05 -21.69 31.78
C GLY A 96 -47.68 -22.95 32.37
N ALA A 97 -46.95 -23.75 33.16
CA ALA A 97 -47.46 -24.99 33.75
C ALA A 97 -48.53 -24.71 34.82
N GLN A 98 -49.71 -25.29 34.65
CA GLN A 98 -50.84 -25.11 35.57
C GLN A 98 -50.79 -26.10 36.74
N THR A 99 -50.73 -27.39 36.43
CA THR A 99 -50.59 -28.46 37.43
C THR A 99 -49.24 -29.16 37.23
N ILE A 100 -48.47 -29.26 38.31
CA ILE A 100 -47.17 -29.93 38.36
C ILE A 100 -47.24 -31.03 39.41
N LEU A 101 -46.95 -32.27 39.02
CA LEU A 101 -46.85 -33.41 39.92
C LEU A 101 -45.40 -33.93 39.90
N ILE A 102 -44.76 -33.94 41.08
CA ILE A 102 -43.40 -34.45 41.26
C ILE A 102 -43.49 -35.82 41.94
N LEU A 103 -43.00 -36.86 41.26
CA LEU A 103 -43.05 -38.24 41.69
C LEU A 103 -41.63 -38.75 42.00
N PRO A 104 -41.29 -39.03 43.26
CA PRO A 104 -40.03 -39.67 43.60
C PRO A 104 -40.05 -41.14 43.21
N LEU A 105 -39.05 -41.57 42.45
CA LEU A 105 -38.82 -42.98 42.10
C LEU A 105 -37.64 -43.52 42.92
N ARG A 106 -37.92 -44.55 43.71
CA ARG A 106 -36.94 -45.19 44.60
C ARG A 106 -36.54 -46.56 44.07
N ALA A 107 -35.23 -46.83 44.05
CA ALA A 107 -34.71 -48.17 43.83
C ALA A 107 -35.14 -49.13 44.95
N LYS A 108 -35.18 -50.44 44.65
CA LYS A 108 -35.73 -51.50 45.51
C LYS A 108 -35.04 -51.65 46.88
N GLU A 109 -33.94 -50.94 47.12
CA GLU A 109 -33.13 -50.98 48.34
C GLU A 109 -32.67 -49.57 48.82
N ALA A 110 -33.10 -48.49 48.16
CA ALA A 110 -32.67 -47.13 48.48
C ALA A 110 -33.63 -46.43 49.46
N THR A 111 -33.08 -45.82 50.51
CA THR A 111 -33.82 -44.92 51.41
C THR A 111 -34.11 -43.56 50.78
N GLU A 112 -33.27 -43.13 49.84
CA GLU A 112 -33.34 -41.85 49.13
C GLU A 112 -33.97 -42.01 47.73
N ALA A 113 -34.54 -40.92 47.19
CA ALA A 113 -35.06 -40.92 45.82
C ALA A 113 -33.92 -41.00 44.81
N THR A 114 -33.91 -42.02 43.97
CA THR A 114 -32.86 -42.23 42.95
C THR A 114 -33.11 -41.45 41.66
N SER A 115 -34.38 -41.19 41.35
CA SER A 115 -34.79 -40.34 40.22
C SER A 115 -36.12 -39.64 40.53
N PHE A 116 -36.40 -38.54 39.84
CA PHE A 116 -37.66 -37.81 39.90
C PHE A 116 -38.30 -37.78 38.52
N LEU A 117 -39.59 -38.15 38.49
CA LEU A 117 -40.45 -37.95 37.33
C LEU A 117 -41.36 -36.76 37.61
N ILE A 118 -41.38 -35.80 36.70
CA ILE A 118 -42.18 -34.59 36.79
C ILE A 118 -43.21 -34.63 35.67
N LEU A 119 -44.49 -34.50 36.03
CA LEU A 119 -45.60 -34.45 35.08
C LEU A 119 -46.23 -33.06 35.13
N GLU A 120 -46.43 -32.47 33.95
CA GLU A 120 -46.90 -31.10 33.82
C GLU A 120 -48.07 -31.03 32.84
N THR A 121 -49.00 -30.13 33.11
CA THR A 121 -50.12 -29.78 32.23
C THR A 121 -50.13 -28.29 31.97
N PHE A 122 -50.50 -27.89 30.75
CA PHE A 122 -50.55 -26.50 30.28
C PHE A 122 -51.95 -26.08 29.86
N ASP A 123 -52.88 -27.04 29.69
CA ASP A 123 -54.16 -26.76 29.04
C ASP A 123 -55.09 -25.82 29.83
N SER A 124 -55.75 -24.95 29.08
CA SER A 124 -56.66 -23.87 29.49
C SER A 124 -58.12 -24.15 29.08
N SER A 125 -58.46 -25.43 28.90
CA SER A 125 -59.81 -25.90 28.58
C SER A 125 -60.59 -26.30 29.85
N ALA A 126 -61.92 -26.37 29.75
CA ALA A 126 -62.90 -26.31 30.86
C ALA A 126 -62.88 -27.49 31.87
N GLN A 127 -61.90 -28.39 31.83
CA GLN A 127 -61.76 -29.50 32.77
C GLN A 127 -60.39 -29.43 33.43
N GLN A 128 -60.34 -28.75 34.57
CA GLN A 128 -59.12 -28.56 35.37
C GLN A 128 -58.62 -29.92 35.88
N VAL A 129 -57.49 -30.39 35.34
CA VAL A 129 -56.83 -31.62 35.79
C VAL A 129 -56.05 -31.32 37.08
N ASP A 130 -56.46 -31.94 38.19
CA ASP A 130 -55.79 -31.77 39.48
C ASP A 130 -54.60 -32.74 39.61
N SER A 131 -53.70 -32.45 40.56
CA SER A 131 -52.59 -33.31 40.94
C SER A 131 -53.03 -34.72 41.37
N ALA A 132 -54.24 -34.87 41.92
CA ALA A 132 -54.83 -36.16 42.29
C ALA A 132 -55.18 -37.03 41.06
N ASP A 133 -55.65 -36.39 39.98
CA ASP A 133 -55.97 -37.03 38.71
C ASP A 133 -54.71 -37.59 38.04
N LEU A 134 -53.65 -36.78 37.94
CA LEU A 134 -52.36 -37.21 37.41
C LEU A 134 -51.74 -38.33 38.24
N ARG A 135 -51.94 -38.30 39.56
CA ARG A 135 -51.44 -39.35 40.47
C ARG A 135 -52.19 -40.67 40.25
N ALA A 136 -53.51 -40.64 40.06
CA ALA A 136 -54.30 -41.84 39.74
C ALA A 136 -53.89 -42.44 38.39
N ASP A 137 -53.68 -41.60 37.37
CA ASP A 137 -53.20 -42.04 36.05
C ASP A 137 -51.81 -42.71 36.17
N TRP A 138 -50.90 -42.11 36.94
CA TRP A 138 -49.59 -42.68 37.22
C TRP A 138 -49.70 -44.03 37.95
N GLU A 139 -50.52 -44.13 39.00
CA GLU A 139 -50.69 -45.37 39.77
C GLU A 139 -51.16 -46.54 38.88
N SER A 140 -52.04 -46.28 37.91
CA SER A 140 -52.52 -47.29 36.95
C SER A 140 -51.40 -47.86 36.05
N ILE A 141 -50.41 -47.04 35.67
CA ILE A 141 -49.39 -47.41 34.68
C ILE A 141 -48.05 -47.77 35.35
N SER A 142 -47.83 -47.32 36.58
CA SER A 142 -46.59 -47.47 37.34
C SER A 142 -46.13 -48.93 37.43
N SER A 143 -47.05 -49.88 37.61
CA SER A 143 -46.74 -51.32 37.69
C SER A 143 -46.09 -51.89 36.43
N THR A 144 -46.38 -51.29 35.27
CA THR A 144 -45.86 -51.74 33.96
C THR A 144 -44.55 -51.03 33.60
N LEU A 145 -44.43 -49.73 33.90
CA LEU A 145 -43.27 -48.91 33.49
C LEU A 145 -42.16 -48.82 34.54
N ALA A 146 -42.45 -49.06 35.82
CA ALA A 146 -41.45 -48.97 36.90
C ALA A 146 -40.20 -49.85 36.66
N PRO A 147 -40.31 -51.11 36.18
CA PRO A 147 -39.12 -51.92 35.91
C PRO A 147 -38.22 -51.35 34.80
N ALA A 148 -38.81 -50.73 33.77
CA ALA A 148 -38.07 -50.15 32.66
C ALA A 148 -37.36 -48.85 33.08
N LEU A 149 -38.05 -48.00 33.84
CA LEU A 149 -37.47 -46.79 34.42
C LEU A 149 -36.30 -47.13 35.35
N GLN A 150 -36.46 -48.14 36.22
CA GLN A 150 -35.42 -48.55 37.16
C GLN A 150 -34.14 -49.01 36.44
N ARG A 151 -34.27 -49.87 35.42
CA ARG A 151 -33.11 -50.35 34.64
C ARG A 151 -32.34 -49.22 33.98
N ALA A 152 -33.05 -48.23 33.42
CA ALA A 152 -32.41 -47.10 32.76
C ALA A 152 -31.71 -46.15 33.76
N VAL A 153 -32.20 -46.01 35.00
CA VAL A 153 -31.44 -45.32 36.07
C VAL A 153 -30.18 -46.09 36.42
N ASP A 154 -30.28 -47.42 36.62
CA ASP A 154 -29.15 -48.25 37.02
C ASP A 154 -28.03 -48.24 35.94
N GLN A 155 -28.41 -48.30 34.66
CA GLN A 155 -27.47 -48.15 33.53
C GLN A 155 -26.83 -46.75 33.50
N PHE A 156 -27.58 -45.69 33.80
CA PHE A 156 -27.05 -44.34 33.81
C PHE A 156 -26.06 -44.09 34.95
N GLN A 157 -26.32 -44.67 36.13
CA GLN A 157 -25.42 -44.57 37.29
C GLN A 157 -24.10 -45.33 37.09
N THR A 158 -24.10 -46.40 36.29
CA THR A 158 -22.94 -47.26 36.06
C THR A 158 -22.07 -46.84 34.85
N SER A 159 -22.51 -45.87 34.03
CA SER A 159 -21.80 -45.48 32.80
C SER A 159 -20.76 -44.36 33.02
N PRO A 160 -19.48 -44.53 32.64
CA PRO A 160 -18.45 -43.51 32.83
C PRO A 160 -18.69 -42.26 31.94
N PRO A 161 -18.31 -41.04 32.41
CA PRO A 161 -18.53 -39.82 31.65
C PRO A 161 -17.70 -39.81 30.35
N ARG A 162 -18.35 -39.58 29.20
CA ARG A 162 -17.68 -39.49 27.89
C ARG A 162 -16.73 -38.28 27.83
N PRO A 163 -15.46 -38.41 27.42
CA PRO A 163 -14.54 -37.28 27.33
C PRO A 163 -14.87 -36.35 26.16
N LYS A 164 -14.95 -35.04 26.42
CA LYS A 164 -15.16 -33.99 25.39
C LYS A 164 -13.91 -33.88 24.48
N ARG A 165 -14.06 -34.15 23.18
CA ARG A 165 -13.00 -34.08 22.14
C ARG A 165 -12.33 -32.69 22.07
N ARG A 166 -11.05 -32.58 22.43
CA ARG A 166 -10.20 -31.36 22.32
C ARG A 166 -9.44 -31.23 20.98
N PHE A 167 -9.84 -31.93 19.93
CA PHE A 167 -9.02 -32.08 18.70
C PHE A 167 -9.12 -30.96 17.64
N SER A 168 -9.72 -29.79 17.92
CA SER A 168 -9.81 -28.70 16.92
C SER A 168 -8.69 -27.64 17.06
N ARG A 169 -8.32 -27.23 18.28
CA ARG A 169 -7.45 -26.05 18.49
C ARG A 169 -5.97 -26.30 18.16
N ALA A 170 -5.45 -27.51 18.38
CA ALA A 170 -4.04 -27.83 18.15
C ALA A 170 -3.69 -27.91 16.65
N ILE A 171 -4.63 -28.34 15.81
CA ILE A 171 -4.46 -28.39 14.35
C ILE A 171 -4.43 -26.96 13.79
N TRP A 172 -5.34 -26.09 14.24
CA TRP A 172 -5.31 -24.68 13.83
C TRP A 172 -4.05 -23.94 14.30
N ALA A 173 -3.57 -24.22 15.52
CA ALA A 173 -2.34 -23.62 16.03
C ALA A 173 -1.10 -24.05 15.23
N THR A 174 -1.02 -25.31 14.82
CA THR A 174 0.10 -25.82 14.00
C THR A 174 0.06 -25.29 12.57
N VAL A 175 -1.12 -25.21 11.95
CA VAL A 175 -1.29 -24.57 10.64
C VAL A 175 -0.90 -23.10 10.70
N LEU A 176 -1.35 -22.37 11.71
CA LEU A 176 -0.98 -20.97 11.89
C LEU A 176 0.53 -20.80 12.08
N ALA A 177 1.15 -21.62 12.92
CA ALA A 177 2.60 -21.61 13.13
C ALA A 177 3.37 -21.88 11.83
N ALA A 178 2.95 -22.87 11.04
CA ALA A 178 3.57 -23.20 9.76
C ALA A 178 3.43 -22.04 8.75
N VAL A 179 2.25 -21.41 8.66
CA VAL A 179 2.03 -20.24 7.79
C VAL A 179 2.91 -19.07 8.24
N THR A 180 2.98 -18.76 9.53
CA THR A 180 3.85 -17.70 10.04
C THR A 180 5.33 -17.97 9.77
N LEU A 181 5.77 -19.23 9.87
CA LEU A 181 7.14 -19.63 9.55
C LEU A 181 7.44 -19.41 8.07
N VAL A 182 6.54 -19.85 7.17
CA VAL A 182 6.70 -19.63 5.73
C VAL A 182 6.75 -18.14 5.41
N LEU A 183 5.86 -17.33 5.99
CA LEU A 183 5.82 -15.89 5.77
C LEU A 183 7.09 -15.17 6.26
N ALA A 184 7.70 -15.63 7.35
CA ALA A 184 8.89 -15.04 7.94
C ALA A 184 10.19 -15.44 7.21
N PHE A 185 10.31 -16.72 6.83
CA PHE A 185 11.58 -17.28 6.32
C PHE A 185 11.67 -17.35 4.78
N VAL A 186 10.55 -17.38 4.06
CA VAL A 186 10.60 -17.36 2.59
C VAL A 186 10.98 -15.95 2.11
N GLN A 187 12.16 -15.85 1.49
CA GLN A 187 12.68 -14.61 0.93
C GLN A 187 12.33 -14.47 -0.57
N VAL A 188 11.58 -13.43 -0.90
CA VAL A 188 11.12 -13.12 -2.26
C VAL A 188 11.80 -11.83 -2.74
N PRO A 189 12.11 -11.68 -4.05
CA PRO A 189 12.64 -10.43 -4.59
C PRO A 189 11.67 -9.27 -4.34
N LEU A 190 12.16 -8.20 -3.72
CA LEU A 190 11.41 -6.97 -3.56
C LEU A 190 11.49 -6.19 -4.86
N ARG A 191 10.34 -5.99 -5.50
CA ARG A 191 10.22 -5.22 -6.74
C ARG A 191 9.59 -3.87 -6.45
N LEU A 192 10.32 -2.82 -6.75
CA LEU A 192 9.88 -1.45 -6.52
C LEU A 192 9.42 -0.83 -7.83
N PRO A 193 8.19 -0.29 -7.90
CA PRO A 193 7.70 0.31 -9.13
C PRO A 193 8.49 1.58 -9.44
N VAL A 194 8.84 1.73 -10.73
CA VAL A 194 9.49 2.92 -11.28
C VAL A 194 8.80 3.35 -12.56
N ALA A 195 8.80 4.64 -12.82
CA ALA A 195 8.33 5.23 -14.06
C ALA A 195 9.36 6.27 -14.52
N GLY A 196 9.47 6.53 -15.81
CA GLY A 196 10.47 7.46 -16.29
C GLY A 196 10.40 7.69 -17.78
N SER A 197 11.50 8.16 -18.34
CA SER A 197 11.63 8.45 -19.77
C SER A 197 12.93 7.92 -20.34
N LEU A 198 12.89 7.59 -21.63
CA LEU A 198 14.10 7.31 -22.40
C LEU A 198 14.77 8.62 -22.80
N GLU A 199 16.02 8.77 -22.38
CA GLU A 199 16.88 9.89 -22.74
C GLU A 199 18.11 9.39 -23.51
N PRO A 200 18.63 10.18 -24.46
CA PRO A 200 19.88 9.84 -25.12
C PRO A 200 21.07 10.01 -24.17
N ILE A 201 22.08 9.14 -24.31
CA ILE A 201 23.29 9.22 -23.48
C ILE A 201 24.08 10.52 -23.76
N HIS A 202 24.12 10.95 -25.02
CA HIS A 202 24.76 12.19 -25.43
C HIS A 202 23.79 13.07 -26.21
N GLN A 203 23.46 14.21 -25.61
CA GLN A 203 22.63 15.24 -26.21
C GLN A 203 23.21 16.62 -25.91
N GLN A 204 23.21 17.48 -26.92
CA GLN A 204 23.50 18.89 -26.80
C GLN A 204 22.19 19.66 -27.00
N ARG A 205 21.73 20.32 -25.93
CA ARG A 205 20.61 21.27 -26.02
C ARG A 205 21.14 22.64 -26.42
N LEU A 206 20.57 23.23 -27.47
CA LEU A 206 20.99 24.54 -27.95
C LEU A 206 20.06 25.62 -27.42
N PHE A 207 20.65 26.66 -26.88
CA PHE A 207 19.96 27.82 -26.33
C PHE A 207 20.46 29.09 -27.01
N ALA A 208 19.59 30.10 -27.10
CA ALA A 208 19.97 31.40 -27.61
C ALA A 208 20.90 32.13 -26.61
N PRO A 209 22.07 32.64 -27.04
CA PRO A 209 23.03 33.31 -26.16
C PRO A 209 22.53 34.68 -25.67
N THR A 210 21.69 35.36 -26.45
CA THR A 210 21.07 36.65 -26.12
C THR A 210 19.75 36.83 -26.89
N ALA A 211 19.08 37.96 -26.67
CA ALA A 211 17.91 38.35 -27.44
C ALA A 211 18.29 38.64 -28.91
N ALA A 212 17.72 37.87 -29.83
CA ALA A 212 18.05 37.93 -31.25
C ALA A 212 16.90 37.39 -32.13
N ARG A 213 16.95 37.67 -33.42
CA ARG A 213 16.11 37.05 -34.44
C ARG A 213 16.86 35.91 -35.13
N VAL A 214 16.20 34.79 -35.35
CA VAL A 214 16.75 33.69 -36.15
C VAL A 214 16.72 34.09 -37.63
N VAL A 215 17.89 34.21 -38.26
CA VAL A 215 18.01 34.62 -39.67
C VAL A 215 17.93 33.42 -40.59
N THR A 216 18.75 32.41 -40.31
CA THR A 216 18.91 31.23 -41.16
C THR A 216 19.03 29.99 -40.27
N VAL A 217 18.39 28.91 -40.68
CA VAL A 217 18.63 27.58 -40.12
C VAL A 217 19.25 26.75 -41.25
N HIS A 218 20.48 26.29 -41.02
CA HIS A 218 21.30 25.59 -42.02
C HIS A 218 21.09 24.07 -42.03
N VAL A 219 20.21 23.59 -41.16
CA VAL A 219 19.97 22.17 -40.95
C VAL A 219 18.48 21.82 -40.99
N GLU A 220 18.21 20.60 -41.43
CA GLU A 220 16.88 20.02 -41.47
C GLU A 220 16.64 19.08 -40.28
N ASP A 221 15.37 18.84 -39.97
CA ASP A 221 15.02 17.85 -38.95
C ASP A 221 15.46 16.45 -39.41
N GLY A 222 16.03 15.67 -38.50
CA GLY A 222 16.57 14.36 -38.81
C GLY A 222 17.91 14.38 -39.56
N GLN A 223 18.49 15.54 -39.89
CA GLN A 223 19.79 15.61 -40.55
C GLN A 223 20.91 15.20 -39.58
N GLN A 224 21.89 14.43 -40.05
CA GLN A 224 23.11 14.15 -39.29
C GLN A 224 24.13 15.28 -39.43
N VAL A 225 24.76 15.65 -38.32
CA VAL A 225 25.75 16.71 -38.22
C VAL A 225 27.01 16.21 -37.50
N GLU A 226 28.15 16.75 -37.91
CA GLU A 226 29.44 16.53 -37.27
C GLU A 226 29.81 17.73 -36.37
N PRO A 227 30.73 17.57 -35.40
CA PRO A 227 31.24 18.68 -34.61
C PRO A 227 31.79 19.81 -35.50
N GLY A 228 31.46 21.05 -35.17
CA GLY A 228 31.83 22.27 -35.91
C GLY A 228 30.85 22.70 -37.00
N THR A 229 29.88 21.83 -37.37
CA THR A 229 28.85 22.15 -38.36
C THR A 229 28.03 23.35 -37.91
N LEU A 230 27.82 24.32 -38.81
CA LEU A 230 26.99 25.48 -38.56
C LEU A 230 25.51 25.08 -38.60
N LEU A 231 24.77 25.37 -37.53
CA LEU A 231 23.39 24.90 -37.38
C LEU A 231 22.39 26.02 -37.61
N LEU A 232 22.64 27.19 -37.02
CA LEU A 232 21.77 28.35 -37.15
C LEU A 232 22.56 29.65 -36.99
N GLU A 233 22.00 30.71 -37.57
CA GLU A 233 22.50 32.07 -37.46
C GLU A 233 21.46 32.96 -36.80
N LEU A 234 21.90 33.65 -35.75
CA LEU A 234 21.13 34.66 -35.05
C LEU A 234 21.61 36.06 -35.45
N ARG A 235 20.71 37.03 -35.37
CA ARG A 235 21.05 38.45 -35.51
C ARG A 235 20.36 39.27 -34.43
N SER A 236 21.13 40.13 -33.77
CA SER A 236 20.62 41.06 -32.78
C SER A 236 20.91 42.47 -33.26
N ASP A 237 19.87 43.18 -33.69
CA ASP A 237 20.00 44.57 -34.14
C ASP A 237 20.50 45.48 -33.00
N GLU A 238 20.15 45.15 -31.75
CA GLU A 238 20.64 45.83 -30.56
C GLU A 238 22.16 45.63 -30.37
N LEU A 239 22.65 44.39 -30.53
CA LEU A 239 24.08 44.10 -30.44
C LEU A 239 24.87 44.79 -31.57
N ASP A 240 24.32 44.80 -32.79
CA ASP A 240 24.90 45.50 -33.93
C ASP A 240 25.04 47.01 -33.64
N LEU A 241 23.98 47.63 -33.12
CA LEU A 241 23.96 49.05 -32.74
C LEU A 241 24.96 49.36 -31.62
N GLN A 242 25.00 48.54 -30.56
CA GLN A 242 25.95 48.71 -29.46
C GLN A 242 27.39 48.60 -29.94
N THR A 243 27.68 47.63 -30.80
CA THR A 243 29.02 47.43 -31.39
C THR A 243 29.45 48.64 -32.22
N GLN A 244 28.55 49.19 -33.04
CA GLN A 244 28.82 50.40 -33.83
C GLN A 244 29.05 51.62 -32.94
N MET A 245 28.26 51.80 -31.87
CA MET A 245 28.43 52.91 -30.93
C MET A 245 29.79 52.85 -30.22
N VAL A 246 30.18 51.69 -29.69
CA VAL A 246 31.48 51.52 -29.02
C VAL A 246 32.64 51.71 -30.00
N ALA A 247 32.54 51.17 -31.22
CA ALA A 247 33.54 51.37 -32.26
C ALA A 247 33.68 52.86 -32.64
N GLY A 248 32.57 53.59 -32.75
CA GLY A 248 32.57 55.03 -32.99
C GLY A 248 33.25 55.82 -31.86
N ASN A 249 32.90 55.52 -30.61
CA ASN A 249 33.52 56.13 -29.43
C ASN A 249 35.03 55.87 -29.36
N LEU A 250 35.45 54.63 -29.68
CA LEU A 250 36.86 54.26 -29.79
C LEU A 250 37.58 55.08 -30.87
N ALA A 251 36.98 55.21 -32.05
CA ALA A 251 37.55 55.99 -33.15
C ALA A 251 37.70 57.47 -32.77
N THR A 252 36.69 58.07 -32.15
CA THR A 252 36.74 59.46 -31.64
C THR A 252 37.84 59.62 -30.60
N ALA A 253 37.94 58.72 -29.61
CA ALA A 253 38.97 58.78 -28.58
C ALA A 253 40.39 58.62 -29.15
N LYS A 254 40.58 57.71 -30.13
CA LYS A 254 41.85 57.54 -30.84
C LYS A 254 42.22 58.78 -31.66
N ALA A 255 41.27 59.39 -32.35
CA ALA A 255 41.47 60.63 -33.11
C ALA A 255 41.83 61.80 -32.19
N GLU A 256 41.17 61.94 -31.05
CA GLU A 256 41.49 62.97 -30.05
C GLU A 256 42.93 62.79 -29.51
N LEU A 257 43.33 61.56 -29.21
CA LEU A 257 44.68 61.25 -28.75
C LEU A 257 45.73 61.60 -29.82
N ALA A 258 45.46 61.25 -31.08
CA ALA A 258 46.34 61.57 -32.20
C ALA A 258 46.46 63.09 -32.43
N GLY A 259 45.34 63.82 -32.41
CA GLY A 259 45.32 65.28 -32.54
C GLY A 259 46.14 65.98 -31.45
N ARG A 260 46.01 65.54 -30.19
CA ARG A 260 46.82 66.06 -29.07
C ARG A 260 48.32 65.80 -29.24
N ARG A 261 48.69 64.63 -29.78
CA ARG A 261 50.10 64.31 -30.09
C ARG A 261 50.66 65.24 -31.16
N THR A 262 49.92 65.49 -32.24
CA THR A 262 50.33 66.40 -33.31
C THR A 262 50.52 67.84 -32.81
N ILE A 263 49.60 68.35 -31.98
CA ILE A 263 49.72 69.70 -31.39
C ILE A 263 50.99 69.81 -30.53
N ARG A 264 51.29 68.78 -29.72
CA ARG A 264 52.51 68.77 -28.89
C ARG A 264 53.79 68.73 -29.72
N SER A 265 53.85 67.90 -30.76
CA SER A 265 55.00 67.84 -31.68
C SER A 265 55.19 69.13 -32.49
N GLY A 266 54.10 69.81 -32.86
CA GLY A 266 54.16 71.13 -33.51
C GLY A 266 54.68 72.23 -32.59
N ARG A 267 54.32 72.21 -31.30
CA ARG A 267 54.78 73.18 -30.30
C ARG A 267 56.25 72.99 -29.90
N SER A 268 56.73 71.74 -29.80
CA SER A 268 58.12 71.46 -29.45
C SER A 268 59.12 71.95 -30.52
N ASN A 269 58.68 72.12 -31.77
CA ASN A 269 59.52 72.60 -32.86
C ASN A 269 59.60 74.14 -32.94
N GLN A 270 58.80 74.86 -32.14
CA GLN A 270 58.65 76.32 -32.21
C GLN A 270 59.07 77.05 -30.91
N SER A 271 59.36 76.30 -29.83
CA SER A 271 59.77 76.86 -28.53
C SER A 271 61.29 76.78 -28.31
N SER A 272 62.02 77.77 -28.84
CA SER A 272 63.43 78.04 -28.46
C SER A 272 63.57 79.32 -27.61
N SER A 273 62.48 79.88 -27.07
CA SER A 273 62.54 81.07 -26.21
C SER A 273 61.47 81.06 -25.11
N SER A 274 61.92 81.05 -23.86
CA SER A 274 61.28 81.49 -22.59
C SER A 274 59.86 81.00 -22.23
N ASP A 275 59.69 80.25 -21.13
CA ASP A 275 59.07 80.73 -19.86
C ASP A 275 58.60 79.60 -18.91
N THR A 276 58.73 79.90 -17.62
CA THR A 276 58.47 79.10 -16.40
C THR A 276 56.98 78.73 -16.17
N SER A 277 56.07 79.08 -17.09
CA SER A 277 54.63 78.73 -17.06
C SER A 277 54.30 77.37 -17.69
N THR A 278 55.32 76.68 -18.21
CA THR A 278 55.17 75.45 -19.01
C THR A 278 54.99 74.17 -18.17
N GLU A 279 55.49 74.13 -16.93
CA GLU A 279 55.48 72.91 -16.10
C GLU A 279 54.07 72.49 -15.63
N SER A 280 53.22 73.44 -15.20
CA SER A 280 51.86 73.13 -14.74
C SER A 280 50.92 72.70 -15.88
N SER A 281 51.08 73.28 -17.06
CA SER A 281 50.34 72.91 -18.27
C SER A 281 50.75 71.52 -18.79
N GLY A 282 52.04 71.17 -18.69
CA GLY A 282 52.56 69.85 -19.05
C GLY A 282 52.04 68.71 -18.17
N LEU A 283 51.94 68.92 -16.86
CA LEU A 283 51.38 67.95 -15.92
C LEU A 283 49.90 67.68 -16.19
N GLN A 284 49.08 68.74 -16.34
CA GLN A 284 47.65 68.60 -16.66
C GLN A 284 47.42 67.93 -18.02
N SER A 285 48.24 68.25 -19.04
CA SER A 285 48.17 67.59 -20.34
C SER A 285 48.50 66.09 -20.26
N SER A 286 49.42 65.70 -19.38
CA SER A 286 49.82 64.31 -19.20
C SER A 286 48.74 63.50 -18.48
N THR A 287 48.13 64.05 -17.43
CA THR A 287 47.00 63.42 -16.74
C THR A 287 45.80 63.21 -17.67
N ASN A 288 45.45 64.22 -18.47
CA ASN A 288 44.35 64.10 -19.44
C ASN A 288 44.64 63.07 -20.53
N GLU A 289 45.90 62.93 -20.97
CA GLU A 289 46.29 61.89 -21.92
C GLU A 289 46.21 60.49 -21.30
N LEU A 290 46.58 60.32 -20.03
CA LEU A 290 46.42 59.05 -19.31
C LEU A 290 44.94 58.65 -19.19
N VAL A 291 44.07 59.58 -18.83
CA VAL A 291 42.61 59.34 -18.80
C VAL A 291 42.09 58.90 -20.16
N LEU A 292 42.53 59.58 -21.25
CA LEU A 292 42.10 59.24 -22.60
C LEU A 292 42.59 57.85 -23.05
N ARG A 293 43.83 57.48 -22.69
CA ARG A 293 44.35 56.12 -22.94
C ARG A 293 43.57 55.05 -22.20
N GLU A 294 43.20 55.31 -20.95
CA GLU A 294 42.39 54.38 -20.18
C GLU A 294 40.99 54.23 -20.77
N ARG A 295 40.39 55.32 -21.28
CA ARG A 295 39.14 55.25 -22.05
C ARG A 295 39.27 54.40 -23.32
N ILE A 296 40.34 54.58 -24.09
CA ILE A 296 40.63 53.77 -25.29
C ILE A 296 40.71 52.30 -24.90
N ARG A 297 41.49 51.96 -23.86
CA ARG A 297 41.59 50.58 -23.35
C ARG A 297 40.23 50.02 -22.93
N SER A 298 39.41 50.82 -22.24
CA SER A 298 38.07 50.41 -21.83
C SER A 298 37.17 50.12 -23.03
N TYR A 299 37.16 50.98 -24.06
CA TYR A 299 36.39 50.76 -25.29
C TYR A 299 36.91 49.56 -26.09
N GLU A 300 38.22 49.34 -26.15
CA GLU A 300 38.80 48.14 -26.79
C GLU A 300 38.32 46.87 -26.09
N LYS A 301 38.30 46.86 -24.75
CA LYS A 301 37.79 45.70 -23.99
C LYS A 301 36.30 45.49 -24.19
N GLN A 302 35.50 46.56 -24.24
CA GLN A 302 34.07 46.47 -24.53
C GLN A 302 33.82 45.90 -25.93
N LEU A 303 34.57 46.35 -26.93
CA LEU A 303 34.46 45.86 -28.30
C LEU A 303 34.82 44.37 -28.40
N GLU A 304 35.88 43.94 -27.72
CA GLU A 304 36.29 42.53 -27.65
C GLU A 304 35.18 41.65 -27.06
N LEU A 305 34.52 42.11 -25.98
CA LEU A 305 33.39 41.39 -25.38
C LEU A 305 32.18 41.32 -26.32
N LEU A 306 31.83 42.43 -26.98
CA LEU A 306 30.72 42.46 -27.94
C LEU A 306 30.98 41.55 -29.15
N GLN A 307 32.23 41.53 -29.65
CA GLN A 307 32.66 40.62 -30.73
C GLN A 307 32.55 39.15 -30.31
N ALA A 308 32.97 38.80 -29.09
CA ALA A 308 32.81 37.44 -28.59
C ALA A 308 31.34 37.00 -28.51
N VAL A 309 30.45 37.91 -28.10
CA VAL A 309 28.99 37.66 -28.12
C VAL A 309 28.48 37.54 -29.55
N GLN A 310 28.97 38.36 -30.48
CA GLN A 310 28.59 38.29 -31.90
C GLN A 310 29.02 36.97 -32.56
N GLU A 311 30.21 36.46 -32.24
CA GLU A 311 30.68 35.14 -32.70
C GLU A 311 29.77 34.01 -32.19
N SER A 312 29.24 34.14 -30.96
CA SER A 312 28.29 33.18 -30.38
C SER A 312 26.92 33.15 -31.08
N MET A 313 26.61 34.12 -31.95
CA MET A 313 25.39 34.12 -32.77
C MET A 313 25.41 33.07 -33.88
N SER A 314 26.59 32.56 -34.22
CA SER A 314 26.76 31.43 -35.14
C SER A 314 26.82 30.13 -34.33
N ILE A 315 25.66 29.53 -34.05
CA ILE A 315 25.62 28.34 -33.20
C ILE A 315 26.03 27.12 -34.03
N ARG A 316 27.03 26.40 -33.50
CA ARG A 316 27.63 25.21 -34.11
C ARG A 316 27.41 23.99 -33.23
N SER A 317 27.39 22.81 -33.86
CA SER A 317 27.38 21.56 -33.12
C SER A 317 28.71 21.33 -32.43
N THR A 318 28.73 20.94 -31.15
CA THR A 318 29.94 20.45 -30.47
C THR A 318 30.02 18.93 -30.45
N VAL A 319 28.89 18.26 -30.75
CA VAL A 319 28.79 16.79 -30.77
C VAL A 319 28.44 16.31 -32.17
N ARG A 320 28.76 15.04 -32.45
CA ARG A 320 28.19 14.34 -33.60
C ARG A 320 26.78 13.89 -33.24
N GLY A 321 25.82 14.06 -34.13
CA GLY A 321 24.47 13.61 -33.86
C GLY A 321 23.46 13.96 -34.93
N GLN A 322 22.22 13.58 -34.69
CA GLN A 322 21.07 13.91 -35.50
C GLN A 322 20.35 15.13 -34.92
N ILE A 323 19.97 16.07 -35.78
CA ILE A 323 19.16 17.23 -35.40
C ILE A 323 17.75 16.77 -35.09
N ARG A 324 17.22 17.23 -33.96
CA ARG A 324 15.82 17.02 -33.59
C ARG A 324 15.16 18.35 -33.27
N ARG A 325 14.25 18.78 -34.14
CA ARG A 325 13.45 20.01 -33.97
C ARG A 325 12.12 19.65 -33.31
N TRP A 326 11.60 20.53 -32.45
CA TRP A 326 10.24 20.39 -31.94
C TRP A 326 9.30 21.32 -32.72
N ASP A 327 8.14 20.76 -33.04
CA ASP A 327 6.96 21.36 -33.67
C ASP A 327 7.03 21.56 -35.19
N GLU A 328 6.25 20.75 -35.92
CA GLU A 328 6.01 20.88 -37.36
C GLU A 328 5.27 22.18 -37.74
N LYS A 329 4.72 22.90 -36.76
CA LYS A 329 3.84 24.06 -36.99
C LYS A 329 4.52 25.42 -36.91
N GLU A 330 5.70 25.53 -36.29
CA GLU A 330 6.41 26.81 -36.15
C GLU A 330 7.78 26.80 -36.86
N THR A 331 7.90 27.62 -37.89
CA THR A 331 9.20 27.84 -38.54
C THR A 331 10.09 28.68 -37.61
N LEU A 332 11.27 28.19 -37.23
CA LEU A 332 12.20 29.01 -36.41
C LEU A 332 12.72 30.23 -37.17
N VAL A 333 12.82 30.17 -38.49
CA VAL A 333 13.32 31.27 -39.33
C VAL A 333 12.40 32.48 -39.16
N GLY A 334 12.98 33.63 -38.82
CA GLY A 334 12.26 34.87 -38.54
C GLY A 334 11.73 34.99 -37.11
N ARG A 335 11.88 33.96 -36.26
CA ARG A 335 11.42 33.99 -34.87
C ARG A 335 12.34 34.84 -34.01
N ASP A 336 11.75 35.71 -33.19
CA ASP A 336 12.47 36.42 -32.13
C ASP A 336 12.63 35.51 -30.91
N VAL A 337 13.86 35.41 -30.40
CA VAL A 337 14.23 34.56 -29.27
C VAL A 337 14.89 35.37 -28.17
N PHE A 338 14.75 34.92 -26.92
CA PHE A 338 15.33 35.54 -25.73
C PHE A 338 16.58 34.80 -25.25
N GLN A 339 17.40 35.46 -24.44
CA GLN A 339 18.55 34.83 -23.79
C GLN A 339 18.13 33.58 -23.00
N GLY A 340 18.84 32.47 -23.22
CA GLY A 340 18.57 31.19 -22.56
C GLY A 340 17.35 30.45 -23.11
N GLN A 341 16.66 30.98 -24.12
CA GLN A 341 15.56 30.29 -24.76
C GLN A 341 16.06 29.07 -25.52
N TRP A 342 15.42 27.93 -25.29
CA TRP A 342 15.71 26.69 -25.99
C TRP A 342 15.34 26.78 -27.48
N LEU A 343 16.20 26.25 -28.35
CA LEU A 343 16.05 26.28 -29.80
C LEU A 343 15.74 24.90 -30.36
N PHE A 344 16.67 23.96 -30.25
CA PHE A 344 16.53 22.55 -30.63
C PHE A 344 17.68 21.72 -30.06
N ASP A 345 17.61 20.41 -30.27
CA ASP A 345 18.57 19.45 -29.73
C ASP A 345 19.38 18.77 -30.83
N VAL A 346 20.66 18.48 -30.53
CA VAL A 346 21.51 17.58 -31.31
C VAL A 346 21.73 16.33 -30.50
N VAL A 347 21.46 15.17 -31.08
CA VAL A 347 21.47 13.91 -30.33
C VAL A 347 22.29 12.83 -31.00
N ASP A 348 23.22 12.24 -30.27
CA ASP A 348 24.00 11.12 -30.77
C ASP A 348 23.17 9.83 -30.74
N SER A 349 22.61 9.45 -31.89
CA SER A 349 21.86 8.21 -32.05
C SER A 349 22.71 6.95 -31.91
N SER A 350 24.05 7.07 -32.01
CA SER A 350 24.97 5.93 -31.96
C SER A 350 25.42 5.57 -30.53
N ALA A 351 25.42 6.55 -29.62
CA ALA A 351 25.81 6.37 -28.22
C ALA A 351 24.85 5.47 -27.43
N GLY A 352 23.60 5.34 -27.91
CA GLY A 352 22.53 4.60 -27.24
C GLY A 352 21.70 5.48 -26.32
N MET A 353 20.77 4.84 -25.60
CA MET A 353 19.81 5.50 -24.72
C MET A 353 20.04 5.05 -23.27
N ILE A 354 19.69 5.92 -22.33
CA ILE A 354 19.57 5.64 -20.91
C ILE A 354 18.10 5.81 -20.52
N ALA A 355 17.62 4.98 -19.61
CA ALA A 355 16.33 5.19 -18.97
C ALA A 355 16.55 6.05 -17.71
N ASP A 356 16.09 7.30 -17.74
CA ASP A 356 15.99 8.14 -16.53
C ASP A 356 14.70 7.75 -15.79
N LEU A 357 14.86 7.01 -14.68
CA LEU A 357 13.77 6.42 -13.92
C LEU A 357 13.54 7.18 -12.62
N GLU A 358 12.30 7.50 -12.34
CA GLU A 358 11.86 8.09 -11.08
C GLU A 358 11.46 6.97 -10.10
N LEU A 359 12.12 6.96 -8.95
CA LEU A 359 11.77 6.16 -7.79
C LEU A 359 11.25 7.05 -6.68
N ALA A 360 10.07 6.74 -6.13
CA ALA A 360 9.55 7.45 -4.97
C ALA A 360 10.54 7.42 -3.78
N GLU A 361 10.77 8.57 -3.15
CA GLU A 361 11.74 8.74 -2.05
C GLU A 361 11.59 7.67 -0.96
N GLN A 362 10.35 7.34 -0.59
CA GLN A 362 10.03 6.33 0.43
C GLN A 362 10.63 4.94 0.17
N HIS A 363 11.06 4.64 -1.06
CA HIS A 363 11.64 3.36 -1.43
C HIS A 363 13.17 3.34 -1.48
N ILE A 364 13.83 4.51 -1.37
CA ILE A 364 15.28 4.62 -1.59
C ILE A 364 16.11 3.77 -0.62
N GLY A 365 15.67 3.67 0.64
CA GLY A 365 16.37 2.89 1.66
C GLY A 365 16.56 1.43 1.26
N HIS A 366 15.61 0.86 0.53
CA HIS A 366 15.71 -0.52 0.02
C HIS A 366 16.74 -0.65 -1.11
N VAL A 367 16.82 0.34 -1.99
CA VAL A 367 17.77 0.37 -3.11
C VAL A 367 19.19 0.58 -2.61
N LEU A 368 19.39 1.54 -1.70
CA LEU A 368 20.71 1.79 -1.08
C LEU A 368 21.20 0.58 -0.28
N GLN A 369 20.31 -0.09 0.44
CA GLN A 369 20.68 -1.32 1.14
C GLN A 369 21.11 -2.42 0.15
N ALA A 370 20.36 -2.66 -0.92
CA ALA A 370 20.72 -3.65 -1.93
C ALA A 370 22.05 -3.32 -2.63
N GLN A 371 22.33 -2.04 -2.89
CA GLN A 371 23.61 -1.58 -3.42
C GLN A 371 24.76 -1.82 -2.44
N SER A 372 24.55 -1.56 -1.14
CA SER A 372 25.56 -1.81 -0.10
C SER A 372 25.92 -3.29 0.04
N GLU A 373 24.97 -4.19 -0.23
CA GLU A 373 25.16 -5.64 -0.27
C GLU A 373 25.84 -6.11 -1.58
N SER A 374 26.33 -5.19 -2.42
CA SER A 374 26.97 -5.43 -3.73
C SER A 374 26.12 -6.26 -4.69
N GLN A 375 24.80 -6.16 -4.59
CA GLN A 375 23.89 -6.82 -5.53
C GLN A 375 23.66 -5.91 -6.74
N PRO A 376 23.77 -6.43 -7.99
CA PRO A 376 23.45 -5.65 -9.17
C PRO A 376 21.96 -5.27 -9.16
N LEU A 377 21.69 -3.98 -9.27
CA LEU A 377 20.33 -3.43 -9.30
C LEU A 377 19.75 -3.61 -10.70
N ILE A 378 19.09 -4.74 -10.90
CA ILE A 378 18.44 -5.08 -12.17
C ILE A 378 17.05 -4.46 -12.19
N CYS A 379 16.73 -3.73 -13.24
CA CYS A 379 15.41 -3.20 -13.53
C CYS A 379 14.80 -3.92 -14.73
N ARG A 380 13.49 -4.15 -14.68
CA ARG A 380 12.71 -4.65 -15.81
C ARG A 380 11.81 -3.52 -16.30
N LEU A 381 12.07 -3.08 -17.52
CA LEU A 381 11.42 -1.93 -18.12
C LEU A 381 10.59 -2.35 -19.32
N ARG A 382 9.56 -1.58 -19.61
CA ARG A 382 8.76 -1.69 -20.83
C ARG A 382 8.34 -0.31 -21.31
N LEU A 383 8.16 -0.17 -22.62
CA LEU A 383 7.57 1.05 -23.18
C LEU A 383 6.09 1.15 -22.80
N ARG A 384 5.65 2.34 -22.39
CA ARG A 384 4.22 2.57 -22.12
C ARG A 384 3.38 2.50 -23.40
N ALA A 385 3.92 3.05 -24.50
CA ALA A 385 3.25 3.07 -25.80
C ALA A 385 3.20 1.69 -26.48
N GLN A 386 4.18 0.82 -26.20
CA GLN A 386 4.26 -0.53 -26.76
C GLN A 386 4.61 -1.53 -25.65
N PRO A 387 3.60 -2.03 -24.91
CA PRO A 387 3.83 -2.92 -23.76
C PRO A 387 4.56 -4.23 -24.10
N ASP A 388 4.52 -4.67 -25.36
CA ASP A 388 5.21 -5.88 -25.85
C ASP A 388 6.74 -5.71 -25.90
N VAL A 389 7.22 -4.46 -25.98
CA VAL A 389 8.64 -4.12 -25.95
C VAL A 389 9.09 -3.98 -24.51
N SER A 390 9.72 -5.03 -23.99
CA SER A 390 10.29 -5.06 -22.64
C SER A 390 11.74 -5.51 -22.63
N TRP A 391 12.50 -5.03 -21.65
CA TRP A 391 13.91 -5.35 -21.50
C TRP A 391 14.33 -5.31 -20.04
N THR A 392 15.52 -5.84 -19.79
CA THR A 392 16.19 -5.75 -18.50
C THR A 392 17.36 -4.79 -18.63
N GLY A 393 17.44 -3.81 -17.74
CA GLY A 393 18.54 -2.87 -17.63
C GLY A 393 19.23 -2.99 -16.27
N GLU A 394 20.49 -2.58 -16.20
CA GLU A 394 21.19 -2.41 -14.93
C GLU A 394 21.21 -0.94 -14.56
N VAL A 395 20.90 -0.63 -13.30
CA VAL A 395 20.98 0.73 -12.74
C VAL A 395 22.46 1.05 -12.50
N GLN A 396 22.99 2.00 -13.27
CA GLN A 396 24.38 2.44 -13.18
C GLN A 396 24.56 3.63 -12.22
N ASP A 397 23.57 4.53 -12.19
CA ASP A 397 23.65 5.77 -11.42
C ASP A 397 22.39 5.98 -10.57
N ILE A 398 22.60 6.57 -9.40
CA ILE A 398 21.56 6.91 -8.42
C ILE A 398 21.81 8.35 -8.01
N ALA A 399 20.85 9.23 -8.29
CA ALA A 399 20.96 10.62 -7.90
C ALA A 399 21.08 10.77 -6.37
N SER A 400 22.04 11.58 -5.92
CA SER A 400 22.29 11.85 -4.50
C SER A 400 21.26 12.77 -3.85
N ALA A 401 20.37 13.37 -4.65
CA ALA A 401 19.39 14.36 -4.19
C ALA A 401 17.97 13.96 -4.60
N VAL A 402 17.02 14.30 -3.72
CA VAL A 402 15.59 14.15 -3.98
C VAL A 402 15.11 15.37 -4.76
N HIS A 403 14.37 15.14 -5.83
CA HIS A 403 13.77 16.18 -6.65
C HIS A 403 12.24 15.99 -6.70
N PRO A 404 11.45 17.07 -6.74
CA PRO A 404 10.04 16.95 -7.07
C PRO A 404 9.89 16.55 -8.54
N ASN A 405 9.03 15.58 -8.82
CA ASN A 405 8.61 15.28 -10.19
C ASN A 405 7.56 16.27 -10.70
N ALA A 406 7.03 16.05 -11.91
CA ALA A 406 6.00 16.89 -12.50
C ALA A 406 4.71 16.98 -11.65
N GLU A 407 4.43 15.97 -10.84
CA GLU A 407 3.31 15.92 -9.90
C GLU A 407 3.66 16.47 -8.50
N GLN A 408 4.80 17.15 -8.34
CA GLN A 408 5.33 17.66 -7.07
C GLN A 408 5.60 16.57 -6.01
N GLN A 409 5.74 15.31 -6.42
CA GLN A 409 6.07 14.21 -5.52
C GLN A 409 7.58 14.05 -5.40
N PRO A 410 8.11 13.78 -4.19
CA PRO A 410 9.54 13.60 -4.00
C PRO A 410 10.00 12.27 -4.62
N VAL A 411 10.89 12.37 -5.60
CA VAL A 411 11.48 11.24 -6.31
C VAL A 411 13.00 11.33 -6.36
N ILE A 412 13.63 10.19 -6.50
CA ILE A 412 15.06 10.05 -6.77
C ILE A 412 15.20 9.46 -8.16
N ARG A 413 16.12 10.04 -8.94
CA ARG A 413 16.39 9.61 -10.30
C ARG A 413 17.40 8.47 -10.31
N LEU A 414 17.13 7.45 -11.14
CA LEU A 414 17.98 6.29 -11.35
C LEU A 414 18.30 6.20 -12.85
N GLY A 415 19.57 6.14 -13.20
CA GLY A 415 20.02 5.95 -14.57
C GLY A 415 20.17 4.46 -14.88
N ALA A 416 19.34 3.92 -15.77
CA ALA A 416 19.38 2.51 -16.15
C ALA A 416 19.80 2.28 -17.62
N THR A 417 20.63 1.26 -17.82
CA THR A 417 21.16 0.90 -19.15
C THR A 417 20.07 0.40 -20.08
N VAL A 418 20.07 0.87 -21.33
CA VAL A 418 19.19 0.34 -22.38
C VAL A 418 20.02 -0.41 -23.42
N PRO A 419 19.69 -1.67 -23.75
CA PRO A 419 20.42 -2.42 -24.78
C PRO A 419 20.30 -1.74 -26.15
N SER A 420 21.43 -1.51 -26.82
CA SER A 420 21.46 -0.93 -28.17
C SER A 420 20.87 -1.84 -29.25
N THR A 421 20.69 -3.13 -28.96
CA THR A 421 20.11 -4.15 -29.86
C THR A 421 18.59 -4.20 -29.83
N LEU A 422 17.92 -3.37 -29.01
CA LEU A 422 16.47 -3.43 -28.87
C LEU A 422 15.76 -2.79 -30.07
N LYS A 423 15.27 -3.65 -30.97
CA LYS A 423 14.41 -3.22 -32.09
C LYS A 423 13.16 -2.51 -31.55
N GLY A 424 12.89 -1.30 -32.05
CA GLY A 424 11.78 -0.45 -31.62
C GLY A 424 12.15 0.64 -30.61
N VAL A 425 13.34 0.60 -29.99
CA VAL A 425 13.81 1.69 -29.10
C VAL A 425 14.57 2.77 -29.88
N THR A 426 15.35 2.38 -30.90
CA THR A 426 16.12 3.31 -31.73
C THR A 426 15.24 4.28 -32.54
N ASP A 427 14.04 3.84 -32.93
CA ASP A 427 13.06 4.66 -33.65
C ASP A 427 12.10 5.40 -32.71
N GLN A 428 12.27 5.25 -31.39
CA GLN A 428 11.33 5.75 -30.40
C GLN A 428 11.57 7.26 -30.16
N PRO A 429 10.50 8.07 -30.00
CA PRO A 429 10.66 9.47 -29.60
C PRO A 429 11.43 9.59 -28.28
N MET A 430 12.38 10.53 -28.20
CA MET A 430 13.01 10.88 -26.92
C MET A 430 11.95 11.37 -25.93
N GLY A 431 12.18 11.13 -24.65
CA GLY A 431 11.16 11.37 -23.64
C GLY A 431 10.06 10.30 -23.62
N SER A 432 10.14 9.25 -24.44
CA SER A 432 9.15 8.17 -24.42
C SER A 432 9.07 7.54 -23.04
N THR A 433 7.83 7.47 -22.54
CA THR A 433 7.58 7.02 -21.18
C THR A 433 7.85 5.53 -21.03
N VAL A 434 8.67 5.19 -20.04
CA VAL A 434 8.95 3.83 -19.61
C VAL A 434 8.34 3.58 -18.24
N VAL A 435 7.92 2.34 -18.02
CA VAL A 435 7.40 1.89 -16.73
C VAL A 435 8.02 0.54 -16.45
N GLY A 436 8.27 0.26 -15.17
CA GLY A 436 8.88 -1.00 -14.80
C GLY A 436 8.99 -1.19 -13.31
N ASP A 437 9.86 -2.12 -12.95
CA ASP A 437 10.25 -2.37 -11.58
C ASP A 437 11.77 -2.51 -11.42
N VAL A 438 12.27 -2.12 -10.25
CA VAL A 438 13.67 -2.31 -9.84
C VAL A 438 13.71 -3.40 -8.77
N ALA A 439 14.58 -4.38 -8.94
CA ALA A 439 14.80 -5.42 -7.95
C ALA A 439 15.71 -4.91 -6.81
N ALA A 440 15.12 -4.57 -5.67
CA ALA A 440 15.80 -4.07 -4.49
C ALA A 440 16.07 -5.19 -3.47
N GLY A 441 16.82 -6.21 -3.91
CA GLY A 441 17.22 -7.35 -3.09
C GLY A 441 16.07 -8.27 -2.68
N ARG A 442 16.30 -9.08 -1.64
CA ARG A 442 15.31 -10.05 -1.11
C ARG A 442 14.76 -9.62 0.24
N ARG A 443 13.45 -9.77 0.43
CA ARG A 443 12.75 -9.51 1.69
C ARG A 443 11.81 -10.67 2.03
N SER A 444 11.42 -10.78 3.30
CA SER A 444 10.47 -11.82 3.73
C SER A 444 9.13 -11.66 3.01
N LEU A 445 8.47 -12.77 2.72
CA LEU A 445 7.16 -12.80 2.06
C LEU A 445 6.13 -11.97 2.83
N ALA A 446 6.17 -12.02 4.17
CA ALA A 446 5.35 -11.17 5.04
C ALA A 446 5.51 -9.68 4.69
N PHE A 447 6.75 -9.21 4.59
CA PHE A 447 7.02 -7.80 4.28
C PHE A 447 6.47 -7.41 2.92
N VAL A 448 6.73 -8.22 1.88
CA VAL A 448 6.27 -7.93 0.52
C VAL A 448 4.74 -7.90 0.41
N LEU A 449 4.05 -8.81 1.10
CA LEU A 449 2.60 -8.96 1.00
C LEU A 449 1.83 -7.91 1.82
N PHE A 450 2.33 -7.53 3.00
CA PHE A 450 1.70 -6.51 3.84
C PHE A 450 2.14 -5.08 3.51
N ARG A 451 3.18 -4.88 2.70
CA ARG A 451 3.66 -3.54 2.32
C ARG A 451 2.58 -2.63 1.70
N PRO A 452 1.76 -3.04 0.72
CA PRO A 452 0.73 -2.18 0.14
C PRO A 452 -0.29 -1.69 1.17
N PHE A 453 -0.56 -2.50 2.21
CA PHE A 453 -1.44 -2.14 3.32
C PHE A 453 -0.82 -1.04 4.19
N PHE A 454 0.46 -1.17 4.55
CA PHE A 454 1.17 -0.13 5.31
C PHE A 454 1.36 1.15 4.51
N ASP A 455 1.69 1.04 3.22
CA ASP A 455 1.82 2.20 2.32
C ASP A 455 0.48 2.96 2.19
N SER A 456 -0.65 2.23 2.17
CA SER A 456 -1.99 2.85 2.12
C SER A 456 -2.36 3.55 3.43
N LEU A 457 -2.06 2.95 4.58
CA LEU A 457 -2.30 3.58 5.89
C LEU A 457 -1.52 4.87 6.05
N ARG A 458 -0.29 4.93 5.54
CA ARG A 458 0.59 6.11 5.63
C ARG A 458 0.21 7.25 4.69
N LYS A 459 -0.66 7.00 3.69
CA LYS A 459 -1.23 8.05 2.83
C LYS A 459 -2.49 8.68 3.41
N ILE A 460 -3.14 8.02 4.37
CA ILE A 460 -4.39 8.47 5.01
C ILE A 460 -4.10 9.38 6.21
N TRP A 461 -2.96 9.17 6.85
CA TRP A 461 -2.42 10.00 7.93
C TRP A 461 -1.37 10.96 7.37
#